data_AF-A0A918CM77-F1
#
_entry.id   AF-A0A918CM77-F1
#
_cell.length_a   1.000
_cell.length_b   1.000
_cell.length_c   1.000
_cell.angle_alpha   90.00
_cell.angle_beta   90.00
_cell.angle_gamma   90.00
#
_symmetry.space_group_name_H-M   'P 1'
#
loop_
_entity.id
_entity.type
_entity.pdbx_description
1 polymer ?
#
loop_
_entity_poly.entity_id
_entity_poly.type
_entity_poly.pdbx_seq_one_letter_code
_entity_poly.pdbx_strand_id
1 'polypeptide(L)'
;MDEHGQPNTESLIPRGWQRAGALAAVLGGDVPPPPFVRPTAVFAPAYPDGALHRPGETITPLARRLQVHLQTPVPKGQEEMLVSGSLLALAGQNQDVLVCWEHHHLPALAAALTQALGISTLPPNATLWPETDFSSALVFVRQQDSVYALTQTTLKLLDGD
;
A
#
# COMPACT_ATOMS: atom_id res chain seq x y z
N MET A 1 -16.33 1.91 -13.05
CA MET A 1 -17.46 1.14 -12.49
C MET A 1 -17.11 0.87 -11.04
N ASP A 2 -18.04 1.00 -10.11
CA ASP A 2 -17.83 0.64 -8.71
C ASP A 2 -17.80 -0.89 -8.51
N GLU A 3 -17.67 -1.34 -7.26
CA GLU A 3 -17.62 -2.77 -6.92
C GLU A 3 -18.90 -3.54 -7.26
N HIS A 4 -20.02 -2.85 -7.50
CA HIS A 4 -21.31 -3.43 -7.89
C HIS A 4 -21.56 -3.36 -9.40
N GLY A 5 -20.58 -2.88 -10.17
CA GLY A 5 -20.68 -2.76 -11.62
C GLY A 5 -21.45 -1.51 -12.08
N GLN A 6 -21.70 -0.54 -11.21
CA GLN A 6 -22.36 0.72 -11.56
C GLN A 6 -21.34 1.75 -12.09
N PRO A 7 -21.69 2.61 -13.06
CA PRO A 7 -20.80 3.66 -13.53
C PRO A 7 -20.37 4.62 -12.41
N ASN A 8 -19.06 4.73 -12.20
CA ASN A 8 -18.42 5.66 -11.27
C ASN A 8 -17.04 6.03 -11.84
N THR A 9 -16.77 7.32 -11.98
CA THR A 9 -15.52 7.88 -12.52
C THR A 9 -14.37 7.85 -11.51
N GLU A 10 -14.71 7.91 -10.23
CA GLU A 10 -13.75 7.89 -9.13
C GLU A 10 -13.31 6.47 -8.78
N SER A 11 -14.09 5.47 -9.20
CA SER A 11 -13.76 4.05 -9.01
C SER A 11 -12.71 3.52 -9.99
N LEU A 12 -12.15 2.37 -9.64
CA LEU A 12 -11.30 1.58 -10.51
C LEU A 12 -11.98 1.29 -11.86
N ILE A 13 -11.17 1.32 -12.91
CA ILE A 13 -11.53 0.76 -14.22
C ILE A 13 -11.46 -0.77 -14.15
N PRO A 14 -12.06 -1.53 -15.10
CA PRO A 14 -12.05 -3.00 -15.07
C PRO A 14 -10.67 -3.64 -14.88
N ARG A 15 -9.62 -3.11 -15.53
CA ARG A 15 -8.24 -3.58 -15.34
C ARG A 15 -7.73 -3.34 -13.90
N GLY A 16 -8.14 -2.24 -13.28
CA GLY A 16 -7.87 -1.96 -11.87
C GLY A 16 -8.52 -2.98 -10.93
N TRP A 17 -9.78 -3.34 -11.18
CA TRP A 17 -10.47 -4.38 -10.41
C TRP A 17 -9.83 -5.77 -10.56
N GLN A 18 -9.38 -6.12 -11.78
CA GLN A 18 -8.61 -7.35 -12.00
C GLN A 18 -7.31 -7.35 -11.18
N ARG A 19 -6.59 -6.23 -11.16
CA ARG A 19 -5.38 -6.08 -10.34
C ARG A 19 -5.67 -6.20 -8.85
N ALA A 20 -6.75 -5.59 -8.37
CA ALA A 20 -7.19 -5.70 -6.96
C ALA A 20 -7.47 -7.15 -6.56
N GLY A 21 -8.13 -7.92 -7.44
CA GLY A 21 -8.36 -9.35 -7.24
C GLY A 21 -7.06 -10.18 -7.25
N ALA A 22 -6.16 -9.90 -8.19
CA ALA A 22 -4.85 -10.56 -8.27
C ALA A 22 -3.98 -10.25 -7.04
N LEU A 23 -3.95 -8.99 -6.58
CA LEU A 23 -3.28 -8.58 -5.34
C LEU A 23 -3.78 -9.39 -4.14
N ALA A 24 -5.09 -9.54 -4.02
CA ALA A 24 -5.70 -10.35 -2.97
C ALA A 24 -5.26 -11.81 -3.05
N ALA A 25 -5.24 -12.41 -4.25
CA ALA A 25 -4.79 -13.78 -4.44
C ALA A 25 -3.31 -13.97 -4.05
N VAL A 26 -2.44 -13.04 -4.44
CA VAL A 26 -0.99 -13.12 -4.22
C VAL A 26 -0.62 -12.85 -2.76
N LEU A 27 -1.03 -11.71 -2.20
CA LEU A 27 -0.65 -11.31 -0.84
C LEU A 27 -1.49 -11.96 0.25
N GLY A 28 -2.70 -12.43 -0.09
CA GLY A 28 -3.56 -13.19 0.81
C GLY A 28 -3.39 -14.70 0.70
N GLY A 29 -2.38 -15.18 -0.04
CA GLY A 29 -1.99 -16.59 -0.02
C GLY A 29 -1.35 -16.99 1.32
N ASP A 30 -1.18 -18.30 1.54
CA ASP A 30 -0.49 -18.80 2.74
C ASP A 30 1.00 -18.50 2.70
N VAL A 31 1.58 -18.44 1.50
CA VAL A 31 2.99 -18.11 1.27
C VAL A 31 3.09 -17.09 0.13
N PRO A 32 2.98 -15.78 0.42
CA PRO A 32 3.26 -14.74 -0.57
C PRO A 32 4.71 -14.82 -1.09
N PRO A 33 4.96 -14.43 -2.35
CA PRO A 33 6.30 -14.47 -2.91
C PRO A 33 7.21 -13.42 -2.27
N PRO A 34 8.45 -13.76 -1.90
CA PRO A 34 9.42 -12.76 -1.41
C PRO A 34 9.63 -11.62 -2.41
N PRO A 35 9.87 -10.38 -1.95
CA PRO A 35 10.03 -9.98 -0.55
C PRO A 35 8.69 -9.70 0.17
N PHE A 36 7.55 -10.00 -0.46
CA PHE A 36 6.25 -9.76 0.13
C PHE A 36 5.91 -10.81 1.17
N VAL A 37 5.15 -10.37 2.17
CA VAL A 37 4.62 -11.17 3.26
C VAL A 37 3.13 -10.91 3.39
N ARG A 38 2.43 -11.76 4.14
CA ARG A 38 1.00 -11.64 4.34
C ARG A 38 0.74 -10.50 5.34
N PRO A 39 0.13 -9.37 4.94
CA PRO A 39 -0.03 -8.25 5.85
C PRO A 39 -1.05 -8.58 6.95
N THR A 40 -0.82 -8.04 8.14
CA THR A 40 -1.72 -8.11 9.29
C THR A 40 -2.54 -6.84 9.49
N ALA A 41 -2.15 -5.74 8.85
CA ALA A 41 -2.88 -4.48 8.82
C ALA A 41 -2.79 -3.87 7.41
N VAL A 42 -3.86 -3.20 6.99
CA VAL A 42 -3.93 -2.56 5.67
C VAL A 42 -4.50 -1.16 5.77
N PHE A 43 -3.87 -0.20 5.07
CA PHE A 43 -4.19 1.22 5.15
C PHE A 43 -4.46 1.83 3.77
N ALA A 44 -5.44 2.73 3.73
CA ALA A 44 -5.76 3.59 2.60
C ALA A 44 -6.12 5.01 3.09
N PRO A 45 -6.17 6.03 2.22
CA PRO A 45 -6.52 7.38 2.63
C PRO A 45 -8.00 7.49 3.02
N ALA A 46 -8.27 8.34 4.01
CA ALA A 46 -9.61 8.82 4.29
C ALA A 46 -10.02 9.88 3.25
N TYR A 47 -11.29 9.84 2.84
CA TYR A 47 -11.88 10.84 1.95
C TYR A 47 -13.06 11.55 2.62
N PRO A 48 -13.30 12.84 2.33
CA PRO A 48 -14.37 13.62 2.99
C PRO A 48 -15.78 13.08 2.78
N ASP A 49 -16.01 12.37 1.68
CA ASP A 49 -17.29 11.73 1.35
C ASP A 49 -17.51 10.40 2.08
N GLY A 50 -16.51 9.93 2.84
CA GLY A 50 -16.54 8.65 3.55
C GLY A 50 -16.45 7.42 2.64
N ALA A 51 -16.30 7.61 1.32
CA ALA A 51 -16.20 6.52 0.36
C ALA A 51 -14.76 6.00 0.28
N LEU A 52 -14.62 4.74 -0.14
CA LEU A 52 -13.32 4.22 -0.57
C LEU A 52 -13.12 4.60 -2.04
N HIS A 53 -12.08 5.37 -2.29
CA HIS A 53 -11.62 5.67 -3.66
C HIS A 53 -10.62 4.61 -4.11
N ARG A 54 -10.02 4.80 -5.30
CA ARG A 54 -9.13 3.83 -5.97
C ARG A 54 -8.11 3.13 -5.04
N PRO A 55 -7.38 3.81 -4.13
CA PRO A 55 -6.45 3.11 -3.25
C PRO A 55 -7.16 2.14 -2.29
N GLY A 56 -8.27 2.58 -1.69
CA GLY A 56 -9.10 1.74 -0.82
C GLY A 56 -9.75 0.58 -1.59
N GLU A 57 -10.32 0.85 -2.76
CA GLU A 57 -10.88 -0.18 -3.64
C GLU A 57 -9.84 -1.23 -4.04
N THR A 58 -8.60 -0.81 -4.29
CA THR A 58 -7.50 -1.71 -4.69
C THR A 58 -7.17 -2.77 -3.63
N ILE A 59 -7.20 -2.40 -2.35
CA ILE A 59 -6.88 -3.32 -1.24
C ILE A 59 -8.10 -3.91 -0.54
N THR A 60 -9.32 -3.47 -0.87
CA THR A 60 -10.56 -4.00 -0.26
C THR A 60 -10.70 -5.52 -0.44
N PRO A 61 -10.46 -6.10 -1.64
CA PRO A 61 -10.50 -7.56 -1.80
C PRO A 61 -9.48 -8.30 -0.91
N LEU A 62 -8.28 -7.72 -0.74
CA LEU A 62 -7.25 -8.29 0.13
C LEU A 62 -7.66 -8.23 1.60
N ALA A 63 -8.17 -7.08 2.07
CA ALA A 63 -8.66 -6.92 3.45
C ALA A 63 -9.73 -7.97 3.78
N ARG A 64 -10.70 -8.16 2.88
CA ARG A 64 -11.75 -9.18 2.99
C ARG A 64 -11.16 -10.60 3.06
N ARG A 65 -10.20 -10.92 2.18
CA ARG A 65 -9.54 -12.24 2.15
C ARG A 65 -8.75 -12.54 3.42
N LEU A 66 -8.09 -11.53 3.97
CA LEU A 66 -7.30 -11.64 5.20
C LEU A 66 -8.15 -11.56 6.46
N GLN A 67 -9.43 -11.17 6.34
CA GLN A 67 -10.33 -10.89 7.46
C GLN A 67 -9.80 -9.79 8.40
N VAL A 68 -9.13 -8.79 7.83
CA VAL A 68 -8.63 -7.61 8.56
C VAL A 68 -9.45 -6.37 8.21
N HIS A 69 -9.51 -5.43 9.14
CA HIS A 69 -10.17 -4.15 8.89
C HIS A 69 -9.28 -3.26 8.01
N LEU A 70 -9.86 -2.69 6.95
CA LEU A 70 -9.20 -1.65 6.15
C LEU A 70 -9.26 -0.34 6.93
N GLN A 71 -8.09 0.21 7.25
CA GLN A 71 -7.97 1.39 8.10
C GLN A 71 -7.78 2.65 7.24
N THR A 72 -8.56 3.69 7.52
CA THR A 72 -8.46 5.01 6.88
C THR A 72 -8.27 6.12 7.92
N PRO A 73 -7.16 6.12 8.69
CA PRO A 73 -7.03 6.99 9.85
C PRO A 73 -6.78 8.46 9.51
N VAL A 74 -6.20 8.73 8.34
CA VAL A 74 -5.83 10.09 7.91
C VAL A 74 -6.10 10.27 6.41
N PRO A 75 -6.35 11.51 5.94
CA PRO A 75 -6.47 11.81 4.52
C PRO A 75 -5.09 11.91 3.86
N LYS A 76 -5.08 11.98 2.51
CA LYS A 76 -3.90 12.39 1.74
C LYS A 76 -3.38 13.76 2.16
N GLY A 77 -2.07 13.94 2.13
CA GLY A 77 -1.37 15.12 2.64
C GLY A 77 -1.05 15.08 4.14
N GLN A 78 -1.42 13.99 4.84
CA GLN A 78 -1.09 13.78 6.26
C GLN A 78 -0.25 12.52 6.46
N GLU A 79 0.64 12.22 5.51
CA GLU A 79 1.45 11.01 5.51
C GLU A 79 2.34 10.90 6.76
N GLU A 80 2.88 12.01 7.26
CA GLU A 80 3.65 12.04 8.53
C GLU A 80 2.81 11.60 9.74
N MET A 81 1.52 11.94 9.76
CA MET A 81 0.60 11.54 10.82
C MET A 81 0.29 10.04 10.74
N LEU A 82 0.14 9.48 9.53
CA LEU A 82 0.00 8.03 9.34
C LEU A 82 1.23 7.28 9.87
N VAL A 83 2.43 7.77 9.54
CA VAL A 83 3.70 7.17 9.97
C VAL A 83 3.83 7.17 11.49
N SER A 84 3.76 8.36 12.10
CA SER A 84 3.97 8.54 13.53
C SER A 84 2.84 7.96 14.39
N GLY A 85 1.59 8.06 13.93
CA GLY A 85 0.42 7.62 14.67
C GLY A 85 0.06 6.14 14.51
N SER A 86 0.58 5.44 13.50
CA SER A 86 0.21 4.04 13.25
C SER A 86 1.38 3.19 12.79
N LEU A 87 2.03 3.51 11.66
CA LEU A 87 2.95 2.58 11.01
C LEU A 87 4.14 2.20 11.90
N LEU A 88 4.74 3.16 12.61
CA LEU A 88 5.87 2.89 13.50
C LEU A 88 5.48 2.02 14.71
N ALA A 89 4.27 2.22 15.25
CA ALA A 89 3.78 1.44 16.38
C ALA A 89 3.51 -0.01 16.00
N LEU A 90 2.92 -0.25 14.83
CA LEU A 90 2.68 -1.61 14.30
C LEU A 90 4.00 -2.30 13.94
N ALA A 91 4.92 -1.56 13.31
CA ALA A 91 6.27 -2.03 13.04
C ALA A 91 6.98 -2.48 14.32
N GLY A 92 6.91 -1.71 15.41
CA GLY A 92 7.47 -2.09 16.72
C GLY A 92 6.83 -3.32 17.36
N GLN A 93 5.63 -3.70 16.93
CA GLN A 93 4.92 -4.92 17.35
C GLN A 93 5.18 -6.10 16.40
N ASN A 94 6.16 -5.98 15.49
CA ASN A 94 6.47 -6.97 14.45
C ASN A 94 5.26 -7.31 13.57
N GLN A 95 4.42 -6.32 13.28
CA GLN A 95 3.30 -6.48 12.36
C GLN A 95 3.68 -6.09 10.94
N ASP A 96 3.23 -6.89 10.00
CA ASP A 96 3.38 -6.63 8.57
C ASP A 96 2.23 -5.73 8.10
N VAL A 97 2.58 -4.66 7.39
CA VAL A 97 1.63 -3.61 7.00
C VAL A 97 1.68 -3.39 5.51
N LEU A 98 0.51 -3.34 4.87
CA LEU A 98 0.36 -2.86 3.50
C LEU A 98 -0.30 -1.48 3.51
N VAL A 99 0.32 -0.51 2.83
CA VAL A 99 -0.28 0.80 2.59
C VAL A 99 -0.53 0.95 1.09
N CYS A 100 -1.76 1.26 0.71
CA CYS A 100 -2.10 1.64 -0.66
C CYS A 100 -2.53 3.10 -0.67
N TRP A 101 -1.86 3.91 -1.48
CA TRP A 101 -2.01 5.37 -1.47
C TRP A 101 -2.00 5.93 -2.90
N GLU A 102 -2.34 7.22 -3.04
CA GLU A 102 -2.23 7.90 -4.33
C GLU A 102 -0.75 8.10 -4.71
N HIS A 103 -0.40 7.86 -5.97
CA HIS A 103 1.00 7.85 -6.42
C HIS A 103 1.71 9.19 -6.20
N HIS A 104 1.01 10.32 -6.37
CA HIS A 104 1.53 11.66 -6.06
C HIS A 104 1.96 11.83 -4.60
N HIS A 105 1.42 11.02 -3.70
CA HIS A 105 1.64 11.11 -2.27
C HIS A 105 2.54 9.97 -1.73
N LEU A 106 2.80 8.93 -2.52
CA LEU A 106 3.72 7.85 -2.15
C LEU A 106 5.15 8.36 -1.85
N PRO A 107 5.72 9.33 -2.59
CA PRO A 107 7.01 9.92 -2.23
C PRO A 107 7.03 10.61 -0.86
N ALA A 108 5.96 11.33 -0.49
CA ALA A 108 5.86 11.97 0.82
C ALA A 108 5.78 10.93 1.96
N LEU A 109 5.02 9.86 1.75
CA LEU A 109 4.94 8.74 2.68
C LEU A 109 6.29 8.02 2.82
N ALA A 110 6.97 7.76 1.70
CA ALA A 110 8.28 7.14 1.68
C ALA A 110 9.30 8.00 2.44
N ALA A 111 9.34 9.32 2.18
CA ALA A 111 10.21 10.26 2.87
C ALA A 111 9.99 10.25 4.40
N ALA A 112 8.73 10.31 4.84
CA ALA A 112 8.38 10.27 6.25
C ALA A 112 8.82 8.97 6.93
N LEU A 113 8.60 7.81 6.29
CA LEU A 113 9.07 6.51 6.80
C LEU A 113 10.59 6.43 6.84
N THR A 114 11.28 6.85 5.77
CA THR A 114 12.74 6.76 5.69
C THR A 114 13.42 7.66 6.71
N GLN A 115 12.87 8.86 6.94
CA GLN A 115 13.35 9.75 8.00
C GLN A 115 13.15 9.12 9.38
N ALA A 116 11.97 8.56 9.66
CA ALA A 116 11.68 7.93 10.94
C ALA A 116 12.51 6.67 11.21
N LEU A 117 12.86 5.93 10.15
CA LEU A 117 13.63 4.69 10.23
C LEU A 117 15.14 4.86 10.03
N GLY A 118 15.61 6.10 9.80
CA GLY A 118 17.04 6.38 9.58
C GLY A 118 17.62 5.83 8.27
N ILE A 119 16.79 5.70 7.24
CA ILE A 119 17.21 5.19 5.91
C ILE A 119 17.63 6.37 5.04
N SER A 120 18.87 6.38 4.55
CA SER A 120 19.43 7.46 3.73
C SER A 120 19.40 7.18 2.23
N THR A 121 19.34 5.92 1.81
CA THR A 121 19.33 5.53 0.39
C THR A 121 17.90 5.31 -0.09
N LEU A 122 17.47 6.10 -1.06
CA LEU A 122 16.12 6.05 -1.63
C LEU A 122 16.15 5.49 -3.06
N PRO A 123 15.30 4.50 -3.40
CA PRO A 123 15.09 4.10 -4.77
C PRO A 123 14.29 5.17 -5.55
N PRO A 124 14.30 5.15 -6.89
CA PRO A 124 13.66 6.20 -7.71
C PRO A 124 12.20 6.50 -7.33
N ASN A 125 11.37 5.47 -7.15
CA ASN A 125 9.95 5.67 -6.85
C ASN A 125 9.68 6.18 -5.43
N ALA A 126 10.67 6.12 -4.53
CA ALA A 126 10.57 6.77 -3.22
C ALA A 126 10.70 8.29 -3.31
N THR A 127 11.25 8.81 -4.41
CA THR A 127 11.44 10.25 -4.63
C THR A 127 10.44 10.81 -5.65
N LEU A 128 10.09 10.02 -6.68
CA LEU A 128 9.11 10.38 -7.69
C LEU A 128 8.41 9.12 -8.21
N TRP A 129 7.10 9.04 -8.02
CA TRP A 129 6.31 7.93 -8.55
C TRP A 129 5.77 8.26 -9.94
N PRO A 130 6.06 7.47 -11.00
CA PRO A 130 5.57 7.75 -12.34
C PRO A 130 4.03 7.61 -12.45
N GLU A 131 3.37 8.51 -13.18
CA GLU A 131 1.90 8.50 -13.42
C GLU A 131 1.36 7.18 -13.98
N THR A 132 2.19 6.47 -14.75
CA THR A 132 1.81 5.23 -15.44
C THR A 132 2.22 3.98 -14.66
N ASP A 133 2.82 4.13 -13.48
CA ASP A 133 3.31 3.01 -12.68
C ASP A 133 2.25 2.58 -11.66
N PHE A 134 1.59 1.46 -11.97
CA PHE A 134 0.55 0.86 -11.16
C PHE A 134 0.93 -0.51 -10.58
N SER A 135 2.19 -0.93 -10.76
CA SER A 135 2.67 -2.25 -10.35
C SER A 135 3.87 -2.17 -9.42
N SER A 136 4.59 -1.05 -9.31
CA SER A 136 5.68 -0.93 -8.35
C SER A 136 5.23 -0.96 -6.90
N ALA A 137 6.13 -1.40 -6.04
CA ALA A 137 6.00 -1.39 -4.59
C ALA A 137 7.32 -0.97 -3.94
N LEU A 138 7.22 -0.18 -2.88
CA LEU A 138 8.32 0.07 -1.96
C LEU A 138 8.19 -0.88 -0.78
N VAL A 139 9.23 -1.65 -0.49
CA VAL A 139 9.23 -2.68 0.55
C VAL A 139 10.29 -2.34 1.58
N PHE A 140 9.83 -2.09 2.80
CA PHE A 140 10.65 -1.83 3.98
C PHE A 140 10.79 -3.15 4.75
N VAL A 141 12.00 -3.71 4.78
CA VAL A 141 12.29 -4.98 5.46
C VAL A 141 13.11 -4.72 6.71
N ARG A 142 12.58 -5.12 7.87
CA ARG A 142 13.31 -5.10 9.14
C ARG A 142 14.44 -6.15 9.14
N GLN A 143 15.66 -5.73 9.45
CA GLN A 143 16.85 -6.57 9.59
C GLN A 143 17.05 -6.99 11.07
N GLN A 144 18.03 -7.86 11.32
CA GLN A 144 18.28 -8.47 12.63
C GLN A 144 18.61 -7.48 13.77
N ASP A 145 19.08 -6.28 13.44
CA ASP A 145 19.42 -5.18 14.34
C ASP A 145 18.32 -4.11 14.47
N SER A 146 17.10 -4.41 13.99
CA SER A 146 16.00 -3.45 13.85
C SER A 146 16.26 -2.29 12.90
N VAL A 147 17.34 -2.33 12.11
CA VAL A 147 17.53 -1.44 10.97
C VAL A 147 16.61 -1.87 9.84
N TYR A 148 16.12 -0.92 9.06
CA TYR A 148 15.28 -1.21 7.90
C TYR A 148 16.06 -1.05 6.61
N ALA A 149 15.87 -2.01 5.70
CA ALA A 149 16.27 -1.88 4.31
C ALA A 149 15.06 -1.46 3.47
N LEU A 150 15.24 -0.48 2.58
CA LEU A 150 14.22 -0.07 1.62
C LEU A 150 14.60 -0.60 0.23
N THR A 151 13.67 -1.31 -0.40
CA THR A 151 13.82 -1.78 -1.79
C THR A 151 12.61 -1.37 -2.61
N GLN A 152 12.83 -1.08 -3.89
CA GLN A 152 11.77 -0.97 -4.88
C GLN A 152 11.69 -2.29 -5.66
N THR A 153 10.47 -2.79 -5.87
CA THR A 153 10.18 -4.01 -6.63
C THR A 153 8.85 -3.85 -7.36
N THR A 154 8.43 -4.88 -8.10
CA THR A 154 7.19 -4.87 -8.89
C THR A 154 6.28 -6.01 -8.47
N LEU A 155 5.01 -5.67 -8.18
CA LEU A 155 3.89 -6.58 -8.04
C LEU A 155 3.46 -7.02 -9.45
N LYS A 156 4.01 -8.15 -9.92
CA LYS A 156 3.68 -8.77 -11.23
C LYS A 156 2.30 -9.44 -11.20
N LEU A 157 1.24 -8.63 -11.13
CA LEU A 157 -0.12 -9.10 -10.85
C LEU A 157 -0.90 -9.47 -12.11
N LEU A 158 -0.65 -8.74 -13.20
CA LEU A 158 -1.29 -8.94 -14.49
C LEU A 158 -0.25 -9.11 -15.60
N ASP A 159 -0.70 -9.63 -16.75
CA ASP A 159 0.16 -9.71 -17.93
C ASP A 159 0.55 -8.30 -18.42
N GLY A 160 1.84 -8.13 -18.70
CA GLY A 160 2.45 -6.85 -19.05
C GLY A 160 2.74 -5.89 -17.89
N ASP A 161 2.59 -6.32 -16.62
CA ASP A 161 3.11 -5.61 -15.44
C ASP A 161 4.62 -5.85 -15.22
#